data_AF-A0AAJ1V6E8-F1
#
_entry.id   AF-A0AAJ1V6E8-F1
#
_cell.length_a   1.000
_cell.length_b   1.000
_cell.length_c   1.000
_cell.angle_alpha   90.00
_cell.angle_beta   90.00
_cell.angle_gamma   90.00
#
_symmetry.space_group_name_H-M   'P 1'
#
loop_
_entity.id
_entity.type
_entity.pdbx_description
1 polymer ?
#
loop_
_entity_poly.entity_id
_entity_poly.type
_entity_poly.pdbx_seq_one_letter_code
_entity_poly.pdbx_strand_id
1 'polypeptide(L)'
;LIVTDNMLTKLGMAGDVQKALEERNIFSVIYDGTQPNPTTENVAAGLKLLKENNCDSVISLGGGSPHDCAKGIALVAANGGDI
;
A
#
# COMPACT_ATOMS: atom_id res chain seq x y z
N LEU A 1 -0.26 6.12 0.65
CA LEU A 1 0.39 4.84 0.27
C LEU A 1 -0.58 4.00 -0.57
N ILE A 2 -0.21 3.64 -1.79
CA ILE A 2 -0.95 2.69 -2.63
C ILE A 2 -0.37 1.29 -2.38
N VAL A 3 -1.18 0.34 -1.92
CA VAL A 3 -0.78 -1.05 -1.63
C VAL A 3 -1.37 -1.96 -2.69
N THR A 4 -0.52 -2.68 -3.41
CA THR A 4 -0.89 -3.50 -4.57
C THR A 4 0.05 -4.69 -4.70
N ASP A 5 -0.16 -5.54 -5.71
CA ASP A 5 0.81 -6.54 -6.14
C ASP A 5 1.66 -6.07 -7.34
N ASN A 6 2.75 -6.80 -7.57
CA ASN A 6 3.70 -6.53 -8.64
C ASN A 6 3.08 -6.69 -10.05
N MET A 7 2.05 -7.52 -10.21
CA MET A 7 1.41 -7.75 -11.51
C MET A 7 0.60 -6.52 -11.93
N LEU A 8 -0.21 -5.96 -11.03
CA LEU A 8 -0.97 -4.74 -11.29
C LEU A 8 -0.07 -3.51 -11.50
N THR A 9 1.08 -3.47 -10.84
CA THR A 9 2.09 -2.44 -11.09
C THR A 9 2.69 -2.58 -12.49
N LYS A 10 3.05 -3.80 -12.91
CA LYS A 10 3.56 -4.08 -14.26
C LYS A 10 2.54 -3.80 -15.37
N LEU A 11 1.25 -4.00 -15.10
CA LEU A 11 0.16 -3.65 -16.01
C LEU A 11 -0.13 -2.14 -16.07
N GLY A 12 0.53 -1.32 -15.25
CA GLY A 12 0.37 0.13 -15.22
C GLY A 12 -0.81 0.63 -14.37
N MET A 13 -1.66 -0.26 -13.85
CA MET A 13 -2.85 0.12 -13.10
C MET A 13 -2.55 0.91 -11.82
N ALA A 14 -1.50 0.53 -11.09
CA ALA A 14 -1.06 1.29 -9.91
C ALA A 14 -0.55 2.69 -10.30
N GLY A 15 0.10 2.80 -11.46
CA GLY A 15 0.55 4.08 -12.03
C GLY A 15 -0.61 4.97 -12.45
N ASP A 16 -1.68 4.41 -13.03
CA ASP A 16 -2.89 5.16 -13.38
C ASP A 16 -3.55 5.78 -12.14
N VAL A 17 -3.63 5.03 -11.04
CA VAL A 17 -4.12 5.54 -9.75
C VAL A 17 -3.20 6.64 -9.20
N GLN A 18 -1.89 6.41 -9.21
CA GLN A 18 -0.91 7.40 -8.74
C GLN A 18 -1.01 8.71 -9.55
N LYS A 19 -1.14 8.61 -10.88
CA LYS A 19 -1.31 9.75 -11.77
C LYS A 19 -2.62 10.51 -11.48
N ALA A 20 -3.72 9.80 -11.27
CA ALA A 20 -4.99 10.43 -10.93
C ALA A 20 -4.93 11.20 -9.58
N LEU A 21 -4.14 10.71 -8.62
CA LEU A 21 -3.87 11.42 -7.37
C LEU A 21 -2.97 12.64 -7.60
N GLU A 22 -1.91 12.49 -8.39
CA GLU A 22 -0.98 13.57 -8.74
C GLU A 22 -1.69 14.74 -9.43
N GLU A 23 -2.61 14.47 -10.36
CA GLU A 23 -3.45 15.49 -11.03
C GLU A 23 -4.29 16.33 -10.05
N ARG A 24 -4.48 15.83 -8.82
CA ARG A 24 -5.19 16.52 -7.73
C ARG A 24 -4.24 17.05 -6.65
N ASN A 25 -2.94 17.07 -6.93
CA ASN A 25 -1.87 17.43 -5.99
C ASN A 25 -1.83 16.54 -4.74
N ILE A 26 -2.22 15.28 -4.87
CA ILE A 26 -2.15 14.29 -3.79
C ILE A 26 -0.88 13.46 -4.01
N PHE A 27 0.12 13.67 -3.16
CA PHE A 27 1.32 12.85 -3.16
C PHE A 27 1.00 11.40 -2.79
N SER A 28 1.60 10.45 -3.51
CA SER A 28 1.44 9.03 -3.22
C SER A 28 2.67 8.25 -3.63
N VAL A 29 2.92 7.15 -2.91
CA VAL A 29 3.96 6.15 -3.19
C VAL A 29 3.31 4.79 -3.33
N ILE A 30 3.90 3.93 -4.15
CA ILE A 30 3.41 2.57 -4.42
C ILE A 30 4.23 1.57 -3.61
N TYR A 31 3.55 0.66 -2.93
CA TYR A 31 4.09 -0.57 -2.38
C TYR A 31 3.45 -1.75 -3.13
N ASP A 32 4.23 -2.44 -3.96
CA ASP A 32 3.80 -3.54 -4.80
C ASP A 32 4.31 -4.92 -4.32
N GLY A 33 4.82 -4.97 -3.09
CA GLY A 33 5.45 -6.16 -2.51
C GLY A 33 4.46 -7.20 -1.96
N THR A 34 3.15 -7.00 -2.12
CA THR A 34 2.15 -7.96 -1.63
C THR A 34 2.22 -9.27 -2.41
N GLN A 35 2.07 -10.38 -1.68
CA GLN A 35 2.08 -11.75 -2.23
C GLN A 35 0.82 -12.50 -1.80
N PRO A 36 0.38 -13.55 -2.52
CA PRO A 36 -0.73 -14.39 -2.06
C PRO A 36 -0.52 -14.83 -0.61
N ASN A 37 -1.54 -14.64 0.25
CA ASN A 37 -1.46 -14.79 1.71
C ASN A 37 -0.38 -13.88 2.32
N PRO A 38 -0.64 -12.56 2.42
CA PRO A 38 0.37 -11.60 2.85
C PRO A 38 0.86 -11.91 4.27
N THR A 39 2.15 -11.73 4.49
CA THR A 39 2.80 -12.00 5.77
C THR A 39 2.94 -10.75 6.63
N THR A 40 3.32 -10.95 7.89
CA THR A 40 3.67 -9.87 8.83
C THR A 40 4.79 -8.99 8.29
N GLU A 41 5.75 -9.57 7.57
CA GLU A 41 6.85 -8.85 6.91
C GLU A 41 6.34 -7.96 5.76
N ASN A 42 5.31 -8.39 5.03
CA ASN A 42 4.68 -7.54 4.03
C ASN A 42 4.04 -6.31 4.69
N VAL A 43 3.34 -6.50 5.80
CA VAL A 43 2.74 -5.40 6.57
C VAL A 43 3.83 -4.47 7.11
N ALA A 44 4.90 -5.01 7.70
CA ALA A 44 6.01 -4.22 8.23
C ALA A 44 6.72 -3.40 7.13
N ALA A 45 6.94 -3.98 5.96
CA ALA A 45 7.54 -3.29 4.82
C ALA A 45 6.65 -2.15 4.31
N GLY A 46 5.35 -2.38 4.16
CA GLY A 46 4.40 -1.35 3.76
C GLY A 46 4.24 -0.24 4.81
N LEU A 47 4.22 -0.59 6.10
CA LEU A 47 4.18 0.36 7.21
C LEU A 47 5.44 1.23 7.27
N LYS A 48 6.61 0.65 6.99
CA LYS A 48 7.86 1.40 6.89
C LYS A 48 7.76 2.46 5.78
N LEU A 49 7.31 2.06 4.58
CA LEU A 49 7.10 2.99 3.46
C LEU A 49 6.08 4.09 3.78
N LEU A 50 4.97 3.74 4.45
CA LEU A 50 3.97 4.70 4.91
C LEU A 50 4.61 5.78 5.78
N LYS A 51 5.40 5.38 6.77
CA LYS A 51 6.05 6.28 7.74
C LYS A 51 7.15 7.12 7.09
N GLU A 52 8.05 6.51 6.33
CA GLU A 52 9.17 7.20 5.67
C GLU A 52 8.71 8.29 4.71
N ASN A 53 7.57 8.06 4.04
CA ASN A 53 7.01 9.01 3.07
C ASN A 53 5.92 9.91 3.67
N ASN A 54 5.75 9.91 5.01
CA ASN A 54 4.74 10.69 5.71
C ASN A 54 3.33 10.58 5.09
N CYS A 55 2.96 9.37 4.64
CA CYS A 55 1.63 9.12 4.12
C CYS A 55 0.60 9.20 5.24
N ASP A 56 -0.51 9.88 4.99
CA ASP A 56 -1.65 10.04 5.91
C ASP A 56 -2.80 9.08 5.61
N SER A 57 -2.75 8.37 4.49
CA SER A 57 -3.80 7.46 4.03
C SER A 57 -3.23 6.24 3.28
N VAL A 58 -4.03 5.18 3.24
CA VAL A 58 -3.76 3.92 2.52
C VAL A 58 -4.85 3.69 1.47
N ILE A 59 -4.43 3.38 0.24
CA ILE A 59 -5.29 2.98 -0.87
C ILE A 59 -4.91 1.55 -1.22
N SER A 60 -5.85 0.62 -1.10
CA SER A 60 -5.63 -0.77 -1.50
C SER A 60 -6.09 -1.00 -2.94
N LEU A 61 -5.28 -1.67 -3.76
CA LEU A 61 -5.60 -1.98 -5.15
C LEU A 61 -5.32 -3.47 -5.42
N GLY A 62 -6.34 -4.18 -5.91
CA GLY A 62 -6.21 -5.57 -6.36
C GLY A 62 -7.19 -6.53 -5.72
N GLY A 63 -6.70 -7.72 -5.35
CA GLY A 63 -7.50 -8.78 -4.74
C GLY A 63 -7.45 -8.80 -3.20
N GLY A 64 -7.85 -9.94 -2.62
CA GLY A 64 -7.87 -10.13 -1.16
C GLY A 64 -6.51 -9.92 -0.49
N SER A 65 -5.42 -10.38 -1.11
CA SER A 65 -4.08 -10.22 -0.54
C SER A 65 -3.65 -8.75 -0.38
N PRO A 66 -3.65 -7.90 -1.44
CA PRO A 66 -3.38 -6.48 -1.28
C PRO A 66 -4.32 -5.78 -0.29
N HIS A 67 -5.61 -6.14 -0.29
CA HIS A 67 -6.59 -5.57 0.64
C HIS A 67 -6.27 -5.91 2.10
N ASP A 68 -5.94 -7.15 2.41
CA ASP A 68 -5.67 -7.58 3.77
C ASP A 68 -4.32 -7.04 4.27
N CYS A 69 -3.30 -6.99 3.40
CA CYS A 69 -2.05 -6.32 3.71
C CYS A 69 -2.27 -4.82 4.01
N ALA A 70 -3.03 -4.12 3.17
CA ALA A 70 -3.37 -2.71 3.37
C ALA A 70 -4.10 -2.45 4.68
N LYS A 71 -5.07 -3.31 5.04
CA LYS A 71 -5.76 -3.24 6.33
C LYS A 71 -4.81 -3.45 7.50
N GLY A 72 -3.89 -4.43 7.42
CA GLY A 72 -2.86 -4.65 8.44
C GLY A 72 -1.97 -3.43 8.62
N ILE A 73 -1.51 -2.83 7.52
CA ILE A 73 -0.71 -1.60 7.55
C ILE A 73 -1.48 -0.46 8.22
N ALA A 74 -2.73 -0.22 7.81
CA ALA A 74 -3.56 0.85 8.37
C ALA A 74 -3.87 0.62 9.85
N LEU A 75 -4.14 -0.63 10.24
CA LEU A 75 -4.40 -1.02 11.62
C LEU A 75 -3.20 -0.69 12.53
N VAL A 76 -2.00 -1.14 12.14
CA VAL A 76 -0.79 -0.90 12.93
C VAL A 76 -0.37 0.57 12.88
N ALA A 77 -0.55 1.26 11.74
CA ALA A 77 -0.27 2.69 11.64
C ALA A 77 -1.12 3.52 12.62
N ALA A 78 -2.39 3.15 12.81
CA ALA A 78 -3.31 3.88 13.68
C ALA A 78 -3.22 3.48 15.16
N ASN A 79 -2.90 2.21 15.46
CA ASN A 79 -2.96 1.68 16.83
C ASN A 79 -1.59 1.37 17.46
N GLY A 80 -0.51 1.40 16.68
CA GLY A 80 0.81 0.94 17.11
C GLY A 80 0.87 -0.59 17.30
N GLY A 81 1.96 -1.06 17.90
CA GLY A 81 2.23 -2.49 18.08
C GLY A 81 2.72 -3.18 16.80
N ASP A 82 2.58 -4.51 16.78
CA ASP A 82 3.02 -5.41 15.71
C ASP A 82 1.88 -6.40 15.38
N ILE A 83 1.87 -6.96 14.16
CA ILE A 83 0.93 -7.98 13.70
C ILE A 83 1.64 -9.06 12.90
#